data_AF-A0A3C0KR17-F1
#
_entry.id   AF-A0A3C0KR17-F1
#
_cell.length_a   1.000
_cell.length_b   1.000
_cell.length_c   1.000
_cell.angle_alpha   90.00
_cell.angle_beta   90.00
_cell.angle_gamma   90.00
#
_symmetry.space_group_name_H-M   'P 1'
#
loop_
_entity.id
_entity.type
_entity.pdbx_description
1 polymer ?
#
loop_
_entity_poly.entity_id
_entity_poly.type
_entity_poly.pdbx_seq_one_letter_code
_entity_poly.pdbx_strand_id
1 'polypeptide(L)' 'AGAATVNGEKGQTVSIFPWGGEARGITLEGFEYPLEDATMTLARPCGISNRLTAEAGRIKVDVGCLLVIHYLSTK' A
#
# COMPACT_ATOMS: atom_id res chain seq x y z
N ALA A 1 -7.84 3.75 12.84
CA ALA A 1 -7.51 2.53 12.09
C ALA A 1 -8.44 2.38 10.90
N GLY A 2 -7.86 2.24 9.71
CA GLY A 2 -8.56 1.99 8.45
C GLY A 2 -7.95 0.78 7.74
N ALA A 3 -8.77 0.11 6.93
CA ALA A 3 -8.33 -1.01 6.11
C ALA A 3 -8.98 -0.93 4.73
N ALA A 4 -8.24 -1.32 3.70
CA ALA A 4 -8.73 -1.40 2.33
C ALA A 4 -8.12 -2.62 1.62
N THR A 5 -8.83 -3.11 0.62
CA THR A 5 -8.36 -4.16 -0.28
C THR A 5 -8.26 -3.61 -1.69
N VAL A 6 -7.12 -3.84 -2.34
CA VAL A 6 -6.91 -3.55 -3.75
C VAL A 6 -7.06 -4.86 -4.51
N ASN A 7 -8.14 -5.01 -5.27
CA ASN A 7 -8.35 -6.17 -6.16
C ASN A 7 -7.66 -5.92 -7.49
N GLY A 8 -7.03 -6.94 -8.06
CA GLY A 8 -6.30 -6.83 -9.31
C GLY A 8 -5.74 -8.18 -9.78
N GLU A 9 -4.65 -8.13 -10.54
CA GLU A 9 -3.92 -9.30 -11.01
C GLU A 9 -2.50 -9.30 -10.45
N LYS A 10 -1.94 -10.50 -10.27
CA LYS A 10 -0.54 -10.68 -9.90
C LYS A 10 0.38 -9.91 -10.87
N GLY A 11 1.30 -9.14 -10.31
CA GLY A 11 2.28 -8.34 -11.05
C GLY A 11 1.86 -6.90 -11.33
N GLN A 12 0.59 -6.54 -11.11
CA GLN A 12 0.13 -5.16 -11.22
C GLN A 12 0.78 -4.28 -10.16
N THR A 13 1.10 -3.04 -10.56
CA THR A 13 1.75 -2.07 -9.68
C THR A 13 0.72 -1.34 -8.82
N VAL A 14 1.04 -1.17 -7.55
CA VAL A 14 0.29 -0.34 -6.60
C VAL A 14 1.30 0.52 -5.83
N SER A 15 1.11 1.84 -5.86
CA SER A 15 1.92 2.77 -5.10
C SER A 15 1.15 3.29 -3.90
N ILE A 16 1.77 3.21 -2.72
CA ILE A 16 1.17 3.57 -1.43
C ILE A 16 2.07 4.61 -0.75
N PHE A 17 1.48 5.73 -0.37
CA PHE A 17 2.20 6.86 0.22
C PHE A 17 1.43 7.43 1.40
N PRO A 18 2.12 7.96 2.43
CA PRO A 18 1.46 8.73 3.46
C PRO A 18 0.91 10.05 2.88
N TRP A 19 -0.31 10.40 3.27
CA TRP A 19 -0.99 11.63 2.83
C TRP A 19 -1.32 12.51 4.01
N GLY A 20 -0.96 13.80 3.92
CA GLY A 20 -1.28 14.79 4.95
C GLY A 20 -0.46 14.69 6.25
N GLY A 21 0.60 13.89 6.27
CA GLY A 21 1.47 13.74 7.45
C GLY A 21 2.10 12.35 7.53
N GLU A 22 2.53 11.97 8.73
CA GLU A 22 3.03 10.63 9.03
C GLU A 22 1.89 9.62 9.15
N ALA A 23 2.11 8.40 8.65
CA ALA A 23 1.19 7.27 8.82
C ALA A 23 1.90 6.14 9.59
N ARG A 24 1.23 5.57 10.60
CA ARG A 24 1.76 4.55 11.52
C ARG A 24 0.88 3.32 11.57
N GLY A 25 1.43 2.19 12.00
CA GLY A 25 0.72 0.91 12.04
C GLY A 25 0.38 0.38 10.66
N ILE A 26 1.25 0.64 9.67
CA ILE A 26 1.00 0.26 8.29
C ILE A 26 1.33 -1.21 8.09
N THR A 27 0.35 -1.99 7.64
CA THR A 27 0.54 -3.40 7.28
C THR A 27 0.11 -3.64 5.84
N LEU A 28 1.00 -4.22 5.04
CA LEU A 28 0.78 -4.56 3.64
C LEU A 28 0.90 -6.07 3.45
N GLU A 29 -0.19 -6.72 3.05
CA GLU A 29 -0.23 -8.17 2.75
C GLU A 29 -0.60 -8.39 1.29
N GLY A 30 -0.04 -9.42 0.65
CA GLY A 30 -0.28 -9.68 -0.78
C GLY A 30 0.50 -8.75 -1.72
N PHE A 31 1.59 -8.16 -1.21
CA PHE A 31 2.49 -7.28 -1.96
C PHE A 31 3.91 -7.84 -1.97
N GLU A 32 4.70 -7.52 -3.00
CA GLU A 32 6.09 -7.95 -3.16
C GLU A 32 6.99 -7.39 -2.06
N TYR A 33 6.71 -6.16 -1.62
CA TYR A 33 7.35 -5.52 -0.48
C TYR A 33 6.32 -5.40 0.65
N PRO A 34 6.10 -6.45 1.45
CA PRO A 34 5.17 -6.40 2.57
C PRO A 34 5.70 -5.46 3.66
N LEU A 35 4.80 -4.99 4.51
CA LEU A 35 5.12 -4.22 5.70
C LEU A 35 4.30 -4.77 6.88
N GLU A 36 4.87 -4.67 8.07
CA GLU A 36 4.24 -5.06 9.32
C GLU A 36 4.50 -3.96 10.35
N ASP A 37 3.42 -3.40 10.91
CA ASP A 37 3.45 -2.30 11.89
C ASP A 37 4.42 -1.15 11.52
N ALA A 38 4.50 -0.82 10.23
CA ALA A 38 5.47 0.12 9.72
C ALA A 38 5.01 1.57 9.88
N THR A 39 5.97 2.49 9.88
CA THR A 39 5.72 3.93 9.78
C THR A 39 6.25 4.47 8.45
N MET A 40 5.43 5.27 7.76
CA MET A 40 5.83 5.99 6.55
C MET A 40 5.71 7.50 6.76
N THR A 41 6.70 8.22 6.23
CA THR A 41 6.72 9.68 6.16
C THR A 41 6.93 10.12 4.70
N LEU A 42 6.68 11.39 4.39
CA LEU A 42 6.95 11.93 3.04
C LEU A 42 8.42 11.80 2.63
N ALA A 43 9.35 11.83 3.60
CA ALA A 43 10.77 11.64 3.34
C ALA A 43 11.14 10.16 3.06
N ARG A 44 10.29 9.22 3.49
CA ARG A 44 10.55 7.78 3.35
C ARG A 44 9.27 7.00 3.02
N PRO A 45 8.78 7.10 1.78
CA PRO A 45 7.60 6.37 1.32
C PRO A 45 7.98 4.95 0.87
N CYS A 46 8.05 4.00 1.81
CA CYS A 46 8.48 2.62 1.53
C CYS A 46 7.50 1.79 0.68
N GLY A 47 6.31 2.32 0.35
CA GLY A 47 5.24 1.61 -0.38
C GLY A 47 5.12 1.98 -1.86
N ILE A 48 6.03 2.78 -2.42
CA ILE A 48 5.96 3.22 -3.82
C ILE A 48 6.31 2.07 -4.76
N SER A 49 5.55 1.94 -5.86
CA SER A 49 5.81 0.98 -6.92
C SER A 49 5.88 -0.47 -6.43
N ASN A 50 5.06 -0.78 -5.43
CA ASN A 50 4.90 -2.14 -4.94
C ASN A 50 4.12 -2.96 -5.98
N ARG A 51 4.20 -4.29 -5.90
CA ARG A 51 3.49 -5.18 -6.83
C ARG A 51 2.59 -6.14 -6.09
N LEU A 52 1.39 -6.36 -6.61
CA LEU A 52 0.52 -7.42 -6.12
C LEU A 52 1.16 -8.79 -6.39
N THR A 53 1.24 -9.63 -5.36
CA THR A 53 1.74 -11.02 -5.50
C THR A 53 0.63 -12.02 -5.80
N ALA A 54 -0.63 -11.58 -5.66
CA ALA A 54 -1.86 -12.34 -5.87
C ALA A 54 -2.95 -11.45 -6.53
N GLU A 55 -4.19 -11.93 -6.58
CA GLU A 55 -5.35 -11.20 -7.14
C GLU A 55 -5.88 -10.09 -6.22
N ALA A 56 -5.32 -9.97 -5.01
CA ALA A 56 -5.66 -8.89 -4.10
C ALA A 56 -4.49 -8.58 -3.15
N GLY A 57 -4.41 -7.32 -2.73
CA GLY A 57 -3.51 -6.85 -1.68
C GLY A 57 -4.30 -6.14 -0.58
N ARG A 58 -3.95 -6.42 0.68
CA ARG A 58 -4.62 -5.85 1.85
C ARG A 58 -3.74 -4.77 2.48
N ILE A 59 -4.32 -3.61 2.72
CA ILE A 59 -3.66 -2.43 3.30
C ILE A 59 -4.35 -2.09 4.62
N LYS A 60 -3.58 -1.93 5.69
CA LYS A 60 -4.05 -1.40 6.98
C LYS A 60 -3.20 -0.21 7.39
N VAL A 61 -3.81 0.71 8.12
CA VAL A 61 -3.14 1.84 8.79
C VAL A 61 -3.87 2.15 10.09
N ASP A 62 -3.13 2.35 11.17
CA ASP A 62 -3.75 2.65 12.48
C ASP A 62 -3.96 4.14 12.68
N VAL A 63 -2.96 4.94 12.33
CA VAL A 63 -2.94 6.40 12.47
C VAL A 63 -2.47 7.06 11.18
N GLY A 64 -3.13 8.15 10.78
CA GLY A 64 -2.83 8.89 9.56
C GLY A 64 -3.64 8.42 8.35
N CYS A 65 -3.26 8.91 7.16
CA CYS A 65 -3.93 8.59 5.90
C CYS A 65 -2.92 8.06 4.89
N LEU A 66 -3.36 7.14 4.04
CA LEU A 66 -2.59 6.63 2.92
C LEU A 66 -3.30 6.99 1.60
N LEU A 67 -2.54 7.52 0.64
CA LEU A 67 -2.95 7.58 -0.75
C LEU A 67 -2.53 6.28 -1.44
N VAL A 68 -3.47 5.62 -2.12
CA VAL A 68 -3.24 4.38 -2.85
C VAL A 68 -3.55 4.60 -4.31
N ILE A 69 -2.56 4.34 -5.18
CA ILE A 69 -2.70 4.45 -6.63
C ILE A 69 -2.48 3.07 -7.22
N HIS A 70 -3.51 2.51 -7.85
CA HIS A 70 -3.45 1.22 -8.54
C HIS A 70 -3.35 1.45 -10.05
N TYR A 71 -2.28 0.92 -10.66
CA TYR A 71 -2.03 1.05 -12.08
C TYR A 71 -2.73 -0.08 -12.82
N LEU A 72 -3.93 0.20 -13.32
CA LEU A 72 -4.67 -0.70 -14.16
C LEU A 72 -4.05 -0.70 -15.56
N SER A 73 -3.66 -1.88 -16.04
CA SER A 73 -3.32 -2.08 -17.45
C SER A 73 -4.47 -2.81 -18.10
N THR A 74 -5.07 -2.19 -19.11
CA THR A 74 -5.97 -2.88 -20.04
C THR A 74 -5.10 -3.71 -20.98
N LYS A 75 -5.32 -5.03 -20.99
CA LYS A 75 -4.90 -5.86 -22.13
C LYS A 75 -5.59 -5.40 -23.41
#